data_AF-A0A101WHZ2-F1
#
_entry.id   AF-A0A101WHZ2-F1
#
_cell.length_a   1.000
_cell.length_b   1.000
_cell.length_c   1.000
_cell.angle_alpha   90.00
_cell.angle_beta   90.00
_cell.angle_gamma   90.00
#
_symmetry.space_group_name_H-M   'P 1'
#
loop_
_entity.id
_entity.type
_entity.pdbx_description
1 polymer ?
#
loop_
_entity_poly.entity_id
_entity_poly.type
_entity_poly.pdbx_seq_one_letter_code
_entity_poly.pdbx_strand_id
1 'polypeptide(L)'
;MCNVGDIIVVDSYKDRGNTLNKHSFVVLYQDTGTIQGLDYDMICNVMSSFKNEKQHDIKMRYPGNFPVVFDDFDPITGNKLRGYIKVEQLYYFKKDNLKYMVIGHMKPDIFNLLIEFIGDLNVPIEHITDNL
;
A
#
# COMPACT_ATOMS: atom_id res chain seq x y z
N MET A 1 -10.43 -11.71 -6.48
CA MET A 1 -10.02 -10.68 -7.45
C MET A 1 -10.16 -9.34 -6.74
N CYS A 2 -9.08 -8.58 -6.57
CA CYS A 2 -9.12 -7.21 -6.03
C CYS A 2 -9.41 -6.20 -7.16
N ASN A 3 -9.69 -4.96 -6.80
CA ASN A 3 -9.84 -3.79 -7.66
C ASN A 3 -8.93 -2.65 -7.20
N VAL A 4 -8.71 -1.66 -8.08
CA VAL A 4 -8.07 -0.38 -7.69
C VAL A 4 -8.84 0.24 -6.53
N GLY A 5 -8.14 0.71 -5.50
CA GLY A 5 -8.70 1.25 -4.26
C GLY A 5 -8.97 0.19 -3.17
N ASP A 6 -8.89 -1.10 -3.50
CA ASP A 6 -9.05 -2.15 -2.49
C ASP A 6 -7.90 -2.15 -1.48
N ILE A 7 -8.24 -2.51 -0.24
CA ILE A 7 -7.30 -2.81 0.82
C ILE A 7 -7.16 -4.32 0.89
N ILE A 8 -5.95 -4.82 0.64
CA ILE A 8 -5.62 -6.23 0.70
C ILE A 8 -4.69 -6.51 1.88
N VAL A 9 -4.83 -7.69 2.50
CA VAL A 9 -3.83 -8.24 3.42
C VAL A 9 -3.05 -9.30 2.68
N VAL A 10 -1.74 -9.11 2.59
CA VAL A 10 -0.80 -10.05 2.00
C VAL A 10 -0.16 -10.91 3.09
N ASP A 11 -0.26 -12.24 2.97
CA ASP A 11 0.24 -13.17 4.00
C ASP A 11 1.76 -13.08 4.18
N SER A 12 2.51 -12.98 3.08
CA SER A 12 3.96 -12.79 3.06
C SER A 12 4.40 -12.10 1.78
N TYR A 13 5.38 -11.20 1.86
CA TYR A 13 5.98 -10.49 0.73
C TYR A 13 7.45 -10.23 0.97
N LYS A 14 8.20 -9.94 -0.10
CA LYS A 14 9.60 -9.54 -0.05
C LYS A 14 9.75 -8.03 -0.02
N ASP A 15 10.69 -7.56 0.80
CA ASP A 15 11.06 -6.17 0.97
C ASP A 15 12.59 -6.05 1.10
N ARG A 16 13.26 -5.57 0.05
CA ARG A 16 14.72 -5.39 -0.01
C ARG A 16 15.47 -6.67 0.40
N GLY A 17 15.06 -7.80 -0.19
CA GLY A 17 15.62 -9.13 0.09
C GLY A 17 15.14 -9.79 1.39
N ASN A 18 14.36 -9.11 2.24
CA ASN A 18 13.78 -9.70 3.45
C ASN A 18 12.38 -10.23 3.19
N THR A 19 12.00 -11.33 3.83
CA THR A 19 10.60 -11.79 3.83
C THR A 19 9.87 -11.23 5.04
N LEU A 20 8.82 -10.46 4.79
CA LEU A 20 7.93 -9.90 5.81
C LEU A 20 6.59 -10.60 5.76
N ASN A 21 5.98 -10.78 6.94
CA ASN A 21 4.69 -11.44 7.07
C ASN A 21 3.57 -10.40 7.29
N LYS A 22 2.38 -10.69 6.77
CA LYS A 22 1.09 -10.05 7.09
C LYS A 22 1.12 -8.55 7.16
N HIS A 23 1.01 -7.89 6.00
CA HIS A 23 0.80 -6.44 5.93
C HIS A 23 -0.40 -6.10 5.05
N SER A 24 -1.04 -4.97 5.38
CA SER A 24 -2.10 -4.41 4.55
C SER A 24 -1.49 -3.53 3.46
N PHE A 25 -2.13 -3.51 2.31
CA PHE A 25 -1.73 -2.75 1.13
C PHE A 25 -2.94 -2.10 0.50
N VAL A 26 -2.75 -0.95 -0.14
CA VAL A 26 -3.75 -0.33 -1.02
C VAL A 26 -3.37 -0.64 -2.47
N VAL A 27 -4.32 -1.15 -3.24
CA VAL A 27 -4.15 -1.45 -4.66
C VAL A 27 -4.28 -0.16 -5.47
N LEU A 28 -3.23 0.21 -6.20
CA LEU A 28 -3.19 1.41 -7.05
C LEU A 28 -3.49 1.09 -8.51
N TYR A 29 -3.08 -0.11 -8.95
CA TYR A 29 -3.19 -0.55 -10.33
C TYR A 29 -3.35 -2.07 -10.37
N GLN A 30 -4.09 -2.57 -11.35
CA GLN A 30 -4.47 -3.99 -11.40
C GLN A 30 -4.41 -4.64 -12.78
N ASP A 31 -3.91 -3.94 -13.80
CA ASP A 31 -3.75 -4.49 -15.14
C ASP A 31 -2.33 -5.00 -15.36
N THR A 32 -2.11 -5.74 -16.45
CA THR A 32 -0.78 -6.26 -16.82
C THR A 32 0.12 -5.14 -17.33
N GLY A 33 1.38 -5.16 -16.92
CA GLY A 33 2.41 -4.24 -17.41
C GLY A 33 3.82 -4.83 -17.28
N THR A 34 4.81 -4.05 -17.67
CA THR A 34 6.23 -4.43 -17.55
C THR A 34 7.04 -3.33 -16.86
N ILE A 35 7.98 -3.73 -16.01
CA ILE A 35 8.96 -2.83 -15.37
C ILE A 35 10.33 -3.49 -15.40
N GLN A 36 11.33 -2.78 -15.92
CA GLN A 36 12.70 -3.31 -16.03
C GLN A 36 12.78 -4.69 -16.74
N GLY A 37 11.86 -4.97 -17.67
CA GLY A 37 11.77 -6.25 -18.38
C GLY A 37 11.07 -7.39 -17.62
N LEU A 38 10.51 -7.12 -16.44
CA LEU A 38 9.73 -8.07 -15.65
C LEU A 38 8.24 -7.74 -15.74
N ASP A 39 7.40 -8.75 -15.91
CA ASP A 39 5.95 -8.57 -15.94
C ASP A 39 5.38 -8.37 -14.53
N TYR A 40 4.35 -7.54 -14.41
CA TYR A 40 3.55 -7.37 -13.20
C TYR A 40 2.07 -7.28 -13.57
N ASP A 41 1.18 -7.53 -12.61
CA ASP A 41 -0.28 -7.41 -12.77
C ASP A 41 -0.97 -6.68 -11.61
N MET A 42 -0.17 -6.11 -10.71
CA MET A 42 -0.64 -5.33 -9.58
C MET A 42 0.45 -4.39 -9.05
N ILE A 43 0.07 -3.16 -8.73
CA ILE A 43 0.91 -2.19 -8.02
C ILE A 43 0.19 -1.77 -6.74
N CYS A 44 0.92 -1.77 -5.62
CA CYS A 44 0.37 -1.40 -4.33
C CYS A 44 1.29 -0.49 -3.53
N ASN A 45 0.73 0.28 -2.60
CA ASN A 45 1.49 0.85 -1.48
C ASN A 45 1.24 0.06 -0.19
N VAL A 46 2.28 -0.06 0.64
CA VAL A 46 2.17 -0.73 1.95
C VAL A 46 1.58 0.21 3.00
N MET A 47 0.70 -0.35 3.84
CA MET A 47 0.11 0.32 4.99
C MET A 47 0.80 -0.08 6.29
N SER A 48 0.81 0.81 7.27
CA SER A 48 1.34 0.57 8.61
C SER A 48 0.48 1.24 9.67
N SER A 49 0.23 0.56 10.78
CA SER A 49 -0.48 1.12 11.93
C SER A 49 0.46 1.90 12.85
N PHE A 50 -0.06 2.94 13.51
CA PHE A 50 0.64 3.55 14.63
C PHE A 50 0.49 2.71 15.90
N LYS A 51 1.58 2.51 16.64
CA LYS A 51 1.60 1.82 17.94
C LYS A 51 1.39 2.79 19.10
N ASN A 52 1.75 4.07 18.91
CA ASN A 52 1.60 5.15 19.90
C ASN A 52 1.80 6.52 19.22
N GLU A 53 1.44 7.59 19.95
CA GLU A 53 1.58 8.98 19.51
C GLU A 53 3.03 9.37 19.18
N LYS A 54 4.01 8.87 19.97
CA LYS A 54 5.43 9.13 19.67
C LYS A 54 5.83 8.59 18.29
N GLN A 55 5.37 7.40 17.94
CA GLN A 55 5.61 6.83 16.61
C GLN A 55 4.88 7.64 15.54
N HIS A 56 3.64 8.04 15.80
CA HIS A 56 2.89 8.92 14.90
C HIS A 56 3.68 10.18 14.57
N ASP A 57 4.10 10.94 15.57
CA ASP A 57 4.80 12.22 15.38
C ASP A 57 6.14 12.07 14.65
N ILE A 58 6.82 10.93 14.81
CA ILE A 58 8.04 10.62 14.07
C ILE A 58 7.70 10.27 12.62
N LYS A 59 6.69 9.43 12.39
CA LYS A 59 6.33 8.94 11.07
C LYS A 59 5.70 10.02 10.19
N MET A 60 4.96 10.96 10.75
CA MET A 60 4.38 12.09 10.00
C MET A 60 5.40 13.16 9.57
N ARG A 61 6.66 13.04 10.01
CA ARG A 61 7.76 13.89 9.49
C ARG A 61 8.33 13.42 8.16
N TYR A 62 8.02 12.19 7.74
CA TYR A 62 8.49 11.65 6.48
C TYR A 62 7.54 12.08 5.35
N PRO A 63 8.05 12.75 4.30
CA PRO A 63 7.21 13.33 3.26
C PRO A 63 6.42 12.30 2.44
N GLY A 64 6.88 11.05 2.38
CA GLY A 64 6.16 9.96 1.70
C GLY A 64 5.10 9.26 2.55
N ASN A 65 4.92 9.62 3.82
CA ASN A 65 3.89 9.00 4.63
C ASN A 65 2.57 9.77 4.52
N PHE A 66 1.57 9.16 3.88
CA PHE A 66 0.21 9.67 3.82
C PHE A 66 -0.60 9.15 5.03
N PRO A 67 -1.15 10.02 5.89
CA PRO A 67 -1.93 9.60 7.05
C PRO A 67 -3.27 8.98 6.65
N VAL A 68 -3.69 7.94 7.36
CA VAL A 68 -5.02 7.35 7.22
C VAL A 68 -5.65 7.02 8.57
N VAL A 69 -6.97 7.13 8.64
CA VAL A 69 -7.80 6.75 9.78
C VAL A 69 -8.82 5.70 9.36
N PHE A 70 -9.41 5.00 10.34
CA PHE A 70 -10.38 3.95 10.06
C PHE A 70 -11.57 4.41 9.21
N ASP A 71 -12.03 5.65 9.43
CA ASP A 71 -13.18 6.23 8.73
C ASP A 71 -12.89 6.58 7.26
N ASP A 72 -11.63 6.46 6.81
CA ASP A 72 -11.23 6.66 5.42
C ASP A 72 -11.59 5.44 4.53
N PHE A 73 -12.06 4.37 5.17
CA PHE A 73 -12.28 3.08 4.54
C PHE A 73 -13.74 2.64 4.72
N ASP A 74 -14.20 1.85 3.76
CA ASP A 74 -15.39 1.02 3.89
C ASP A 74 -14.92 -0.43 4.18
N PRO A 75 -14.72 -0.79 5.46
CA PRO A 75 -14.13 -2.06 5.83
C PRO A 75 -15.13 -3.21 5.67
N ILE A 76 -14.68 -4.30 5.08
CA ILE A 76 -15.37 -5.60 5.13
C ILE A 76 -15.02 -6.26 6.48
N THR A 77 -13.73 -6.24 6.84
CA THR A 77 -13.18 -6.71 8.13
C THR A 77 -11.90 -5.96 8.45
N GLY A 78 -11.56 -5.73 9.72
CA GLY A 78 -10.30 -5.05 10.06
C GLY A 78 -10.24 -4.53 11.49
N ASN A 79 -9.09 -3.96 11.84
CA ASN A 79 -8.93 -3.22 13.10
C ASN A 79 -9.31 -1.74 12.90
N LYS A 80 -9.64 -1.04 13.99
CA LYS A 80 -9.98 0.39 13.97
C LYS A 80 -8.76 1.29 14.21
N LEU A 81 -7.56 0.81 13.86
CA LEU A 81 -6.34 1.54 14.16
C LEU A 81 -6.09 2.65 13.14
N ARG A 82 -5.53 3.74 13.63
CA ARG A 82 -4.94 4.79 12.78
C ARG A 82 -3.64 4.28 12.18
N GLY A 83 -3.32 4.73 10.98
CA GLY A 83 -2.14 4.30 10.26
C GLY A 83 -1.66 5.31 9.24
N TYR A 84 -0.78 4.83 8.38
CA TYR A 84 -0.26 5.60 7.27
C TYR A 84 0.09 4.68 6.12
N ILE A 85 0.12 5.24 4.92
CA ILE A 85 0.53 4.60 3.68
C ILE A 85 1.89 5.17 3.32
N LYS A 86 2.82 4.31 2.94
CA LYS A 86 4.13 4.73 2.43
C LYS A 86 4.04 4.91 0.92
N VAL A 87 3.77 6.12 0.47
CA VAL A 87 3.45 6.39 -0.93
C VAL A 87 4.67 6.36 -1.84
N GLU A 88 5.85 6.61 -1.27
CA GLU A 88 7.12 6.56 -1.98
C GLU A 88 7.54 5.13 -2.33
N GLN A 89 6.87 4.11 -1.77
CA GLN A 89 7.20 2.70 -1.97
C GLN A 89 6.14 2.02 -2.84
N LEU A 90 6.45 1.85 -4.14
CA LEU A 90 5.61 1.12 -5.07
C LEU A 90 6.02 -0.35 -5.12
N TYR A 91 5.18 -1.22 -4.54
CA TYR A 91 5.36 -2.66 -4.61
C TYR A 91 4.70 -3.20 -5.87
N TYR A 92 5.50 -3.86 -6.70
CA TYR A 92 5.05 -4.56 -7.90
C TYR A 92 4.87 -6.04 -7.58
N PHE A 93 3.72 -6.60 -7.94
CA PHE A 93 3.39 -8.00 -7.69
C PHE A 93 2.98 -8.72 -8.99
N LYS A 94 3.22 -10.04 -9.00
CA LYS A 94 2.43 -11.00 -9.77
C LYS A 94 1.41 -11.66 -8.86
N LYS A 95 0.11 -11.52 -9.15
CA LYS A 95 -1.00 -12.07 -8.35
C LYS A 95 -0.87 -13.58 -8.15
N ASP A 96 -0.39 -14.30 -9.16
CA ASP A 96 -0.20 -15.76 -9.11
C ASP A 96 0.82 -16.20 -8.05
N ASN A 97 1.77 -15.33 -7.69
CA ASN A 97 2.78 -15.59 -6.66
C ASN A 97 2.36 -15.08 -5.27
N LEU A 98 1.16 -14.52 -5.15
CA LEU A 98 0.73 -13.76 -3.98
C LEU A 98 -0.49 -14.38 -3.31
N LYS A 99 -0.34 -14.74 -2.04
CA LYS A 99 -1.49 -15.09 -1.19
C LYS A 99 -1.98 -13.85 -0.46
N TYR A 100 -3.18 -13.39 -0.82
CA TYR A 100 -3.81 -12.22 -0.22
C TYR A 100 -5.32 -12.37 -0.06
N MET A 101 -5.92 -11.51 0.76
CA MET A 101 -7.36 -11.35 0.89
C MET A 101 -7.75 -9.87 0.85
N VAL A 102 -8.88 -9.55 0.24
CA VAL A 102 -9.47 -8.20 0.30
C VAL A 102 -10.17 -8.02 1.65
N ILE A 103 -9.85 -6.95 2.36
CA ILE A 103 -10.40 -6.65 3.70
C ILE A 103 -11.26 -5.39 3.75
N GLY A 104 -11.23 -4.58 2.70
CA GLY A 104 -12.00 -3.35 2.61
C GLY A 104 -11.68 -2.59 1.34
N HIS A 105 -12.25 -1.41 1.21
CA HIS A 105 -12.00 -0.50 0.10
C HIS A 105 -11.79 0.91 0.65
N MET A 106 -10.91 1.68 0.02
CA MET A 106 -10.71 3.08 0.36
C MET A 106 -11.83 3.92 -0.23
N LYS A 107 -12.37 4.87 0.54
CA LYS A 107 -13.42 5.75 0.01
C LYS A 107 -12.87 6.53 -1.20
N PRO A 108 -13.67 6.73 -2.27
CA PRO A 108 -13.17 7.31 -3.51
C PRO A 108 -12.51 8.68 -3.36
N ASP A 109 -13.04 9.53 -2.48
CA ASP A 109 -12.48 10.84 -2.14
C ASP A 109 -11.10 10.73 -1.50
N ILE A 110 -10.91 9.79 -0.57
CA ILE A 110 -9.60 9.54 0.05
C ILE A 110 -8.62 8.91 -0.94
N PHE A 111 -9.10 8.01 -1.81
CA PHE A 111 -8.26 7.43 -2.85
C PHE A 111 -7.76 8.50 -3.83
N ASN A 112 -8.61 9.44 -4.23
CA ASN A 112 -8.19 10.56 -5.07
C ASN A 112 -7.13 11.42 -4.37
N LEU A 113 -7.30 11.72 -3.07
CA LEU A 113 -6.28 12.43 -2.28
C LEU A 113 -4.96 11.66 -2.22
N LEU A 114 -4.99 10.34 -2.12
CA LEU A 114 -3.79 9.50 -2.17
C LEU A 114 -3.08 9.62 -3.53
N ILE A 115 -3.82 9.58 -4.64
CA ILE A 115 -3.26 9.73 -5.99
C ILE A 115 -2.67 11.14 -6.19
N GLU A 116 -3.38 12.19 -5.76
CA GLU A 116 -2.86 13.56 -5.78
C GLU A 116 -1.57 13.67 -4.95
N PHE A 117 -1.55 13.08 -3.75
CA PHE A 117 -0.37 13.07 -2.89
C PHE A 117 0.83 12.36 -3.53
N ILE A 118 0.60 11.26 -4.25
CA ILE A 118 1.64 10.57 -5.04
C ILE A 118 2.15 11.48 -6.16
N GLY A 119 1.26 12.18 -6.86
CA GLY A 119 1.60 13.08 -7.97
C GLY A 119 2.42 14.30 -7.53
N ASP A 120 2.14 14.83 -6.33
CA ASP A 120 2.82 15.99 -5.75
C ASP A 120 4.10 15.62 -4.98
N LEU A 121 4.45 14.33 -4.91
CA LEU A 121 5.54 13.84 -4.10
C LEU A 121 6.90 14.31 -4.64
N ASN A 122 7.58 15.18 -3.90
CA ASN A 122 8.90 15.70 -4.26
C ASN A 122 10.07 14.87 -3.68
N VAL A 123 9.87 13.57 -3.51
CA VAL A 123 10.94 12.62 -3.14
C VAL A 123 10.98 11.46 -4.13
N PRO A 124 12.13 10.81 -4.32
CA PRO A 124 12.23 9.69 -5.25
C PRO A 124 11.27 8.56 -4.89
N ILE A 125 10.55 8.07 -5.90
CA ILE A 125 9.74 6.86 -5.79
C ILE A 125 10.67 5.64 -5.88
N GLU A 126 10.55 4.76 -4.89
CA GLU A 126 11.21 3.47 -4.83
C GLU A 126 10.32 2.40 -5.49
N HIS A 127 10.80 1.83 -6.59
CA HIS A 127 10.13 0.71 -7.26
C HIS A 127 10.64 -0.62 -6.68
N ILE A 128 9.78 -1.34 -5.95
CA ILE A 128 10.12 -2.60 -5.27
C ILE A 128 9.58 -3.76 -6.11
N THR A 129 10.49 -4.43 -6.82
CA THR A 129 10.18 -5.52 -7.76
C THR A 129 10.47 -6.92 -7.21
N ASP A 130 10.81 -7.04 -5.92
CA ASP A 130 11.18 -8.30 -5.28
C ASP A 130 10.07 -9.38 -5.31
N ASN A 131 8.83 -8.99 -5.61
CA ASN A 131 7.63 -9.85 -5.63
C ASN A 131 7.15 -10.21 -7.04
N LEU A 132 7.98 -9.97 -8.06
CA LEU A 132 7.75 -10.38 -9.45
C LEU A 132 8.28 -11.79 -9.75
#